data_AF-A0A6N9PAN3-F1
#
_entry.id   AF-A0A6N9PAN3-F1
#
_cell.length_a   1.000
_cell.length_b   1.000
_cell.length_c   1.000
_cell.angle_alpha   90.00
_cell.angle_beta   90.00
_cell.angle_gamma   90.00
#
_symmetry.space_group_name_H-M   'P 1'
#
loop_
_entity.id
_entity.type
_entity.pdbx_description
1 polymer ?
#
loop_
_entity_poly.entity_id
_entity_poly.type
_entity_poly.pdbx_seq_one_letter_code
_entity_poly.pdbx_strand_id
1 'polypeptide(L)'
;MTSALYALRSELKVTLIEAGLPGGQMNNTAEIENYPGYTSIQGPELAEAMFAPLEDLGINHIYDEVVDIVDHKTHKEVITVEGTYMSKTVIIATGSVHKKL
;
A
#
# COMPACT_ATOMS: atom_id res chain seq x y z
N MET A 1 1.41 0.05 -3.28
CA MET A 1 1.20 1.07 -4.33
C MET A 1 1.08 0.47 -5.74
N THR A 2 2.08 -0.24 -6.27
CA THR A 2 2.03 -0.79 -7.65
C THR A 2 0.81 -1.68 -7.94
N SER A 3 0.45 -2.60 -7.03
CA SER A 3 -0.75 -3.43 -7.19
C SER A 3 -2.04 -2.60 -7.31
N ALA A 4 -2.18 -1.57 -6.47
CA ALA A 4 -3.31 -0.66 -6.51
C ALA A 4 -3.38 0.11 -7.83
N LEU A 5 -2.23 0.57 -8.36
CA LEU A 5 -2.17 1.29 -9.64
C LEU A 5 -2.71 0.44 -10.79
N TYR A 6 -2.26 -0.81 -10.88
CA TYR A 6 -2.72 -1.73 -11.92
C TYR A 6 -4.20 -2.10 -11.76
N ALA A 7 -4.67 -2.30 -10.53
CA ALA A 7 -6.07 -2.61 -10.25
C ALA A 7 -6.99 -1.44 -10.60
N LEU A 8 -6.61 -0.20 -10.27
CA LEU A 8 -7.35 1.01 -10.65
C LEU A 8 -7.41 1.20 -12.17
N ARG A 9 -6.29 0.99 -12.87
CA ARG A 9 -6.25 1.06 -14.34
C ARG A 9 -7.06 -0.03 -15.04
N SER A 10 -7.42 -1.08 -14.31
CA SER A 10 -8.33 -2.14 -14.75
C SER A 10 -9.78 -1.86 -14.33
N GLU A 11 -10.09 -0.62 -13.92
CA GLU A 11 -11.40 -0.14 -13.50
C GLU A 11 -12.02 -0.92 -12.33
N LEU A 12 -11.17 -1.52 -11.48
CA LEU A 12 -11.64 -2.18 -10.27
C LEU A 12 -11.92 -1.15 -9.18
N LYS A 13 -12.88 -1.46 -8.29
CA LYS A 13 -13.03 -0.74 -7.03
C LYS A 13 -11.91 -1.16 -6.08
N VAL A 14 -10.95 -0.28 -5.87
CA VAL A 14 -9.76 -0.54 -5.05
C VAL A 14 -9.83 0.24 -3.75
N THR A 15 -9.39 -0.39 -2.66
CA THR A 15 -9.12 0.28 -1.38
C THR A 15 -7.72 -0.08 -0.96
N LEU A 16 -6.93 0.92 -0.58
CA LEU A 16 -5.59 0.78 -0.04
C LEU A 16 -5.66 1.11 1.44
N ILE A 17 -5.30 0.16 2.30
CA ILE A 17 -5.23 0.35 3.75
C ILE A 17 -3.75 0.42 4.14
N GLU A 18 -3.36 1.46 4.86
CA GLU A 18 -2.00 1.70 5.32
C GLU A 18 -2.03 2.21 6.76
N ALA A 19 -1.15 1.67 7.62
CA ALA A 19 -1.09 2.06 9.04
C ALA A 19 -0.20 3.28 9.30
N GLY A 20 0.49 3.78 8.26
CA GLY A 20 1.48 4.83 8.33
C GLY A 20 1.53 5.66 7.04
N LEU A 21 2.65 6.37 6.85
CA LEU A 21 2.85 7.15 5.63
C LEU A 21 3.04 6.22 4.42
N PRO A 22 2.39 6.52 3.27
CA PRO A 22 2.66 5.83 2.01
C PRO A 22 4.16 5.81 1.72
N GLY A 23 4.68 4.65 1.33
CA GLY A 23 6.11 4.46 1.03
C GLY A 23 6.80 3.36 1.83
N GLY A 24 6.26 3.03 3.01
CA GLY A 24 6.82 1.97 3.85
C GLY A 24 8.30 2.20 4.17
N GLN A 25 9.16 1.20 3.92
CA GLN A 25 10.60 1.31 4.23
C GLN A 25 11.35 2.34 3.37
N MET A 26 10.81 2.76 2.23
CA MET A 26 11.46 3.82 1.42
C MET A 26 11.55 5.12 2.20
N ASN A 27 10.57 5.42 3.06
CA ASN A 27 10.58 6.62 3.89
C ASN A 27 11.72 6.64 4.92
N ASN A 28 12.32 5.48 5.22
CA ASN A 28 13.46 5.35 6.13
C ASN A 28 14.81 5.34 5.40
N THR A 29 14.81 5.43 4.07
CA THR A 29 16.02 5.41 3.24
C THR A 29 16.34 6.83 2.78
N ALA A 30 17.55 7.30 3.09
CA ALA A 30 17.99 8.62 2.64
C ALA A 30 18.04 8.69 1.10
N GLU A 31 18.83 7.83 0.46
CA GLU A 31 19.09 7.88 -0.97
C GLU A 31 18.98 6.49 -1.61
N ILE A 32 18.34 6.42 -2.78
CA ILE A 32 18.12 5.22 -3.57
C ILE A 32 18.78 5.40 -4.93
N GLU A 33 19.81 4.60 -5.22
CA GLU A 33 20.61 4.68 -6.45
C GLU A 33 20.36 3.49 -7.40
N ASN A 34 19.52 2.54 -6.98
CA ASN A 34 19.33 1.26 -7.66
C ASN A 34 17.88 0.99 -8.10
N TYR A 35 17.05 2.04 -8.22
CA TYR A 35 15.71 1.94 -8.79
C TYR A 35 15.72 2.40 -10.26
N PRO A 36 15.48 1.49 -11.23
CA PRO A 36 15.50 1.85 -12.65
C PRO A 36 14.58 3.03 -12.98
N GLY A 37 15.11 4.01 -13.73
CA GLY A 37 14.42 5.26 -14.05
C GLY A 37 14.96 6.48 -13.28
N TYR A 38 15.70 6.25 -12.19
CA TYR A 38 16.43 7.29 -11.46
C TYR A 38 17.90 6.90 -11.32
N THR A 39 18.81 7.86 -11.51
CA THR A 39 20.24 7.67 -11.17
C THR A 39 20.45 7.76 -9.66
N SER A 40 19.75 8.68 -9.02
CA SER A 40 19.59 8.78 -7.56
C SER A 40 18.28 9.51 -7.27
N ILE A 41 17.60 9.14 -6.18
CA ILE A 41 16.38 9.78 -5.67
C ILE A 41 16.29 9.60 -4.15
N GLN A 42 15.71 10.57 -3.44
CA GLN A 42 15.43 10.41 -2.02
C GLN A 42 14.31 9.39 -1.79
N GLY A 43 14.42 8.57 -0.75
CA GLY A 43 13.42 7.54 -0.47
C GLY A 43 11.97 8.06 -0.31
N PRO A 44 11.74 9.11 0.50
CA PRO A 44 10.43 9.76 0.59
C PRO A 44 9.92 10.35 -0.73
N GLU A 45 10.80 10.89 -1.56
CA GLU A 45 10.44 11.46 -2.87
C GLU A 45 9.96 10.37 -3.84
N LEU A 46 10.62 9.21 -3.85
CA LEU A 46 10.17 8.06 -4.62
C LEU A 46 8.82 7.54 -4.13
N ALA A 47 8.59 7.53 -2.81
CA ALA A 47 7.31 7.12 -2.24
C ALA A 47 6.16 8.03 -2.69
N GLU A 48 6.35 9.35 -2.63
CA GLU A 48 5.39 10.34 -3.10
C GLU A 48 5.12 10.20 -4.60
N ALA A 49 6.16 10.04 -5.42
CA ALA A 49 6.04 9.81 -6.86
C ALA A 49 5.24 8.54 -7.20
N MET A 50 5.34 7.50 -6.37
CA MET A 50 4.55 6.27 -6.54
C MET A 50 3.11 6.40 -6.04
N PHE A 51 2.84 7.30 -5.08
CA PHE A 51 1.52 7.50 -4.50
C PHE A 51 0.66 8.48 -5.31
N ALA A 52 1.24 9.58 -5.81
CA ALA A 52 0.50 10.65 -6.51
C ALA A 52 -0.41 10.15 -7.66
N PRO A 53 0.01 9.23 -8.55
CA PRO A 53 -0.87 8.72 -9.60
C PRO A 53 -2.09 7.93 -9.07
N LEU A 54 -2.01 7.38 -7.86
CA LEU A 54 -3.15 6.69 -7.23
C LEU A 54 -4.19 7.71 -6.76
N GLU A 55 -3.75 8.85 -6.23
CA GLU A 55 -4.63 9.95 -5.83
C GLU A 55 -5.35 10.54 -7.05
N ASP A 56 -4.61 10.76 -8.15
CA ASP A 56 -5.18 11.23 -9.43
C ASP A 56 -6.25 10.27 -9.99
N LEU A 57 -6.09 8.97 -9.73
CA LEU A 57 -7.05 7.92 -10.12
C LEU A 57 -8.17 7.73 -9.11
N GLY A 58 -8.22 8.52 -8.03
CA GLY A 58 -9.29 8.47 -7.02
C GLY A 58 -9.23 7.23 -6.13
N ILE A 59 -8.04 6.78 -5.76
CA ILE A 59 -7.88 5.66 -4.80
C ILE A 59 -8.66 5.94 -3.50
N ASN A 60 -9.39 4.94 -3.02
CA ASN A 60 -9.90 4.98 -1.65
C ASN A 60 -8.78 4.59 -0.68
N HIS A 61 -8.05 5.58 -0.16
CA HIS A 61 -6.97 5.37 0.80
C HIS A 61 -7.50 5.48 2.22
N ILE A 62 -7.25 4.45 3.03
CA ILE A 62 -7.70 4.34 4.42
C ILE A 62 -6.47 4.28 5.31
N TYR A 63 -6.40 5.18 6.27
CA TYR A 63 -5.37 5.19 7.29
C TYR A 63 -5.84 4.37 8.49
N ASP A 64 -5.47 3.10 8.53
CA ASP A 64 -5.87 2.17 9.59
C ASP A 64 -4.94 0.95 9.61
N GLU A 65 -4.87 0.25 10.74
CA GLU A 65 -4.08 -0.96 10.90
C GLU A 65 -4.97 -2.20 10.77
N VAL A 66 -4.63 -3.07 9.83
CA VAL A 66 -5.30 -4.37 9.67
C VAL A 66 -4.82 -5.31 10.78
N VAL A 67 -5.77 -5.85 11.56
CA VAL A 67 -5.50 -6.77 12.68
C VAL A 67 -5.77 -8.22 12.32
N ASP A 68 -6.72 -8.50 11.42
CA ASP A 68 -7.06 -9.87 11.01
C ASP A 68 -7.72 -9.91 9.61
N ILE A 69 -7.65 -11.07 8.96
CA ILE A 69 -8.32 -11.34 7.68
C ILE A 69 -9.01 -12.70 7.75
N VAL A 70 -10.33 -12.72 7.59
CA VAL A 70 -11.15 -13.94 7.57
C VAL A 70 -11.56 -14.30 6.14
N ASP A 71 -11.36 -15.56 5.74
CA ASP A 71 -11.74 -16.06 4.43
C ASP A 71 -13.08 -16.81 4.46
N HIS A 72 -14.11 -16.20 3.88
CA HIS A 72 -15.46 -16.78 3.74
C HIS A 72 -15.69 -17.49 2.40
N LYS A 73 -14.62 -17.79 1.65
CA LYS A 73 -14.59 -18.34 0.28
C LYS A 73 -15.11 -17.38 -0.79
N THR A 74 -16.33 -16.89 -0.64
CA THR A 74 -16.98 -15.98 -1.62
C THR A 74 -16.51 -14.54 -1.48
N HIS A 75 -16.06 -14.16 -0.29
CA HIS A 75 -15.49 -12.86 0.03
C HIS A 75 -14.47 -13.00 1.16
N LYS A 76 -13.74 -11.93 1.41
CA LYS A 76 -12.77 -11.76 2.47
C LYS A 76 -13.25 -10.63 3.37
N GLU A 77 -13.11 -10.83 4.66
CA GLU A 77 -13.37 -9.83 5.69
C GLU A 77 -12.03 -9.35 6.22
N VAL A 78 -11.75 -8.06 6.07
CA VAL A 78 -10.52 -7.41 6.52
C VAL A 78 -10.90 -6.59 7.75
N ILE A 79 -10.40 -7.02 8.91
CA ILE A 79 -10.70 -6.41 10.20
C ILE A 79 -9.55 -5.45 10.52
N THR A 80 -9.89 -4.21 10.82
CA THR A 80 -8.95 -3.17 11.22
C THR A 80 -9.21 -2.73 12.66
N VAL A 81 -8.43 -1.78 13.17
CA VAL A 81 -8.66 -1.24 14.52
C VAL A 81 -9.95 -0.44 14.59
N GLU A 82 -10.26 0.35 13.55
CA GLU A 82 -11.44 1.22 13.54
C GLU A 82 -12.67 0.61 12.87
N GLY A 83 -12.53 -0.47 12.10
CA GLY A 83 -13.64 -1.00 11.33
C GLY A 83 -13.43 -2.37 10.68
N THR A 84 -14.33 -2.70 9.76
CA THR A 84 -14.27 -3.97 9.01
C THR A 84 -14.71 -3.74 7.58
N TYR A 85 -13.95 -4.31 6.65
CA TYR A 85 -14.14 -4.12 5.21
C TYR A 85 -14.33 -5.46 4.51
N MET A 86 -15.23 -5.50 3.54
CA MET A 86 -15.45 -6.69 2.71
C MET A 86 -14.86 -6.50 1.32
N SER A 87 -14.13 -7.49 0.83
CA SER A 87 -13.61 -7.52 -0.53
C SER A 87 -13.71 -8.92 -1.13
N LYS A 88 -13.75 -9.03 -2.46
CA LYS A 88 -13.64 -10.33 -3.14
C LYS A 88 -12.21 -10.88 -3.09
N THR A 89 -11.23 -9.98 -3.08
CA THR A 89 -9.79 -10.29 -3.16
C THR A 89 -9.01 -9.37 -2.24
N VAL A 90 -7.96 -9.90 -1.60
CA VAL A 90 -7.03 -9.14 -0.76
C VAL A 90 -5.62 -9.35 -1.28
N ILE A 91 -4.85 -8.27 -1.42
CA ILE A 91 -3.43 -8.30 -1.74
C ILE A 91 -2.66 -7.84 -0.50
N ILE A 92 -1.87 -8.74 0.08
CA ILE A 92 -1.07 -8.44 1.28
C ILE A 92 0.27 -7.86 0.84
N ALA A 93 0.53 -6.60 1.23
CA ALA A 93 1.75 -5.87 0.90
C ALA A 93 2.32 -5.14 2.13
N THR A 94 2.19 -5.74 3.32
CA THR A 94 2.53 -5.16 4.63
C THR A 94 4.05 -5.07 4.91
N GLY A 95 4.88 -5.53 3.98
CA GLY A 95 6.33 -5.43 4.09
C GLY A 95 6.93 -6.29 5.20
N SER A 96 8.05 -5.83 5.75
CA SER A 96 8.75 -6.46 6.87
C SER A 96 9.46 -5.39 7.71
N VAL A 97 9.79 -5.73 8.96
CA VAL A 97 10.51 -4.84 9.88
C VAL A 97 11.85 -5.47 10.27
N HIS A 98 12.83 -4.62 10.56
CA HIS A 98 14.14 -5.07 11.01
C HIS A 98 14.03 -5.81 12.34
N LYS A 99 14.65 -7.00 12.43
CA LYS A 99 14.66 -7.80 13.65
C LYS A 99 15.68 -7.20 14.62
N LYS A 100 15.22 -6.80 15.82
CA LYS A 100 16.14 -6.44 16.91
C LYS A 100 16.92 -7.68 17.34
N LEU A 101 18.22 -7.52 17.53
CA LEU A 101 19.15 -8.55 18.02
C LEU A 101 18.92 -8.85 19.50
#